data_AF-A0A1Z9HZ08-F1
#
_entry.id   AF-A0A1Z9HZ08-F1
#
_cell.length_a   1.000
_cell.length_b   1.000
_cell.length_c   1.000
_cell.angle_alpha   90.00
_cell.angle_beta   90.00
_cell.angle_gamma   90.00
#
_symmetry.space_group_name_H-M   'P 1'
#
loop_
_entity.id
_entity.type
_entity.pdbx_description
1 polymer ?
#
loop_
_entity_poly.entity_id
_entity_poly.type
_entity_poly.pdbx_seq_one_letter_code
_entity_poly.pdbx_strand_id
1 'polypeptide(L)'
;MILNLNTKNFCLLIMFFSIGILLGAIYIEYILNNESCVLCLYQRIPYVLTIFLAFLGYNSKRVLWIKIIFILFLFSLILSSYHVGIENNIFQEFSGCKSNNLSIINKTELLESMKFKEISCKDVTFKFLGLSLATINLITSLLICFTSGYIIKNEKNK
;
A
#
# COMPACT_ATOMS: atom_id res chain seq x y z
N MET A 1 -4.60 20.72 -18.49
CA MET A 1 -5.24 21.49 -17.40
C MET A 1 -4.67 21.00 -16.08
N ILE A 2 -3.52 21.55 -15.68
CA ILE A 2 -2.85 21.12 -14.44
C ILE A 2 -3.63 21.78 -13.29
N LEU A 3 -4.30 20.96 -12.47
CA LEU A 3 -5.09 21.43 -11.34
C LEU A 3 -4.22 22.32 -10.44
N ASN A 4 -4.64 23.57 -10.23
CA ASN A 4 -4.06 24.46 -9.23
C ASN A 4 -4.50 24.01 -7.83
N LEU A 5 -4.00 22.84 -7.39
CA LEU A 5 -4.34 22.21 -6.12
C LEU A 5 -3.69 22.99 -4.97
N ASN A 6 -4.52 23.67 -4.18
CA ASN A 6 -4.12 24.24 -2.91
C ASN A 6 -3.81 23.12 -1.90
N THR A 7 -2.84 23.32 -1.01
CA THR A 7 -2.42 22.41 0.07
C THR A 7 -3.61 21.81 0.83
N LYS A 8 -4.62 22.63 1.15
CA LYS A 8 -5.85 22.16 1.81
C LYS A 8 -6.66 21.17 0.96
N ASN A 9 -6.88 21.50 -0.31
CA ASN A 9 -7.66 20.66 -1.20
C ASN A 9 -6.92 19.34 -1.47
N PHE A 10 -5.60 19.39 -1.59
CA PHE A 10 -4.78 18.18 -1.68
C PHE A 10 -4.93 17.30 -0.44
N CYS A 11 -4.80 17.86 0.77
CA CYS A 11 -4.99 17.12 2.02
C CYS A 11 -6.40 16.49 2.11
N LEU A 12 -7.46 17.22 1.77
CA LEU A 12 -8.82 16.66 1.74
C LEU A 12 -8.96 15.52 0.73
N LEU A 13 -8.50 15.72 -0.51
CA LEU A 13 -8.60 14.73 -1.57
C LEU A 13 -7.83 13.46 -1.23
N ILE A 14 -6.58 13.59 -0.76
CA ILE A 14 -5.76 12.43 -0.44
C ILE A 14 -6.29 11.66 0.77
N MET A 15 -6.91 12.37 1.73
CA MET A 15 -7.55 11.74 2.88
C MET A 15 -8.74 10.87 2.44
N PHE A 16 -9.69 11.43 1.67
CA PHE A 16 -10.83 10.66 1.18
C PHE A 16 -10.42 9.53 0.23
N PHE A 17 -9.43 9.78 -0.62
CA PHE A 17 -8.88 8.76 -1.50
C PHE A 17 -8.28 7.59 -0.71
N SER A 18 -7.49 7.88 0.33
CA SER A 18 -6.88 6.86 1.20
C SER A 18 -7.94 6.06 1.96
N ILE A 19 -8.99 6.71 2.44
CA ILE A 19 -10.14 6.03 3.07
C ILE A 19 -10.81 5.08 2.06
N GLY A 20 -11.05 5.55 0.84
CA GLY A 20 -11.65 4.72 -0.22
C GLY A 20 -10.81 3.48 -0.56
N ILE A 21 -9.48 3.63 -0.67
CA ILE A 21 -8.55 2.51 -0.89
C ILE A 21 -8.64 1.48 0.24
N LEU A 22 -8.62 1.93 1.50
CA LEU A 22 -8.68 1.04 2.66
C LEU A 22 -10.03 0.31 2.75
N LEU A 23 -11.14 1.02 2.52
CA LEU A 23 -12.46 0.40 2.47
C LEU A 23 -12.56 -0.64 1.34
N GLY A 24 -12.00 -0.34 0.17
CA GLY A 24 -11.89 -1.30 -0.93
C GLY A 24 -11.08 -2.53 -0.55
N ALA A 25 -9.94 -2.37 0.12
CA ALA A 25 -9.12 -3.48 0.58
C ALA A 25 -9.85 -4.36 1.62
N ILE A 26 -10.55 -3.74 2.58
CA ILE A 26 -11.36 -4.43 3.59
C ILE A 26 -12.53 -5.18 2.92
N TYR A 27 -13.18 -4.57 1.92
CA TYR A 27 -14.24 -5.22 1.14
C TYR A 27 -13.72 -6.48 0.43
N ILE A 28 -12.58 -6.38 -0.24
CA ILE A 28 -11.98 -7.53 -0.94
C ILE A 28 -11.60 -8.63 0.06
N GLU A 29 -11.07 -8.26 1.22
CA GLU A 29 -10.64 -9.21 2.25
C GLU A 29 -11.83 -9.98 2.86
N TYR A 30 -12.85 -9.27 3.36
CA TYR A 30 -13.92 -9.89 4.14
C TYR A 30 -15.16 -10.26 3.33
N ILE A 31 -15.47 -9.55 2.25
CA ILE A 31 -16.70 -9.77 1.47
C ILE A 31 -16.42 -10.68 0.26
N LEU A 32 -15.26 -10.52 -0.38
CA LEU A 32 -14.83 -11.41 -1.46
C LEU A 32 -14.03 -12.63 -0.97
N ASN A 33 -13.85 -12.78 0.35
CA ASN A 33 -13.10 -13.86 0.99
C ASN A 33 -11.68 -14.03 0.42
N ASN A 34 -11.04 -12.93 0.03
CA ASN A 34 -9.69 -12.94 -0.51
C ASN A 34 -8.69 -12.49 0.56
N GLU A 35 -8.16 -13.45 1.29
CA GLU A 35 -7.25 -13.20 2.40
C GLU A 35 -6.02 -12.38 1.96
N SER A 36 -5.63 -11.41 2.79
CA SER A 36 -4.50 -10.54 2.49
C SER A 36 -3.19 -11.16 2.98
N CYS A 37 -2.20 -11.21 2.10
CA CYS A 37 -0.84 -11.58 2.47
C CYS A 37 -0.17 -10.50 3.34
N VAL A 38 0.95 -10.84 4.01
CA VAL A 38 1.64 -9.93 4.93
C VAL A 38 2.13 -8.65 4.25
N LEU A 39 2.63 -8.75 3.00
CA LEU A 39 3.02 -7.59 2.20
C LEU A 39 1.83 -6.68 1.87
N CYS A 40 0.65 -7.24 1.57
CA CYS A 40 -0.58 -6.47 1.37
C CYS A 40 -0.94 -5.68 2.63
N LEU A 41 -0.80 -6.28 3.82
CA LEU A 41 -1.05 -5.59 5.09
C LEU A 41 -0.07 -4.43 5.31
N TYR A 42 1.22 -4.63 5.03
CA TYR A 42 2.21 -3.55 5.13
C TYR A 42 1.94 -2.40 4.16
N GLN A 43 1.44 -2.69 2.96
CA GLN A 43 1.04 -1.69 1.98
C GLN A 43 -0.16 -0.82 2.42
N ARG A 44 -0.94 -1.25 3.43
CA ARG A 44 -2.03 -0.44 4.01
C ARG A 44 -1.52 0.65 4.97
N ILE A 45 -0.38 0.43 5.63
CA ILE A 45 0.18 1.34 6.64
C ILE A 45 0.39 2.76 6.07
N PRO A 46 0.96 2.95 4.86
CA PRO A 46 1.03 4.26 4.22
C PRO A 46 -0.31 5.01 4.17
N TYR A 47 -1.39 4.33 3.78
CA TYR A 47 -2.70 4.98 3.66
C TYR A 47 -3.27 5.39 5.02
N VAL A 48 -3.14 4.54 6.04
CA VAL A 48 -3.60 4.84 7.41
C VAL A 48 -2.86 6.07 7.96
N LEU A 49 -1.53 6.09 7.85
CA LEU A 49 -0.72 7.23 8.28
C LEU A 49 -1.06 8.50 7.48
N THR A 50 -1.32 8.36 6.18
CA THR A 50 -1.70 9.49 5.32
C THR A 50 -3.00 10.13 5.76
N ILE A 51 -4.00 9.35 6.18
CA ILE A 51 -5.26 9.91 6.70
C ILE A 51 -4.99 10.81 7.91
N PHE A 52 -4.17 10.34 8.85
CA PHE A 52 -3.80 11.11 10.03
C PHE A 52 -3.01 12.38 9.68
N LEU A 53 -1.99 12.26 8.83
CA LEU A 53 -1.17 13.39 8.39
C LEU A 53 -1.96 14.42 7.58
N ALA A 54 -2.89 13.97 6.73
CA ALA A 54 -3.74 14.83 5.93
C ALA A 54 -4.73 15.61 6.79
N PHE A 55 -5.28 15.00 7.84
CA PHE A 55 -6.13 15.68 8.82
C PHE A 55 -5.36 16.81 9.53
N LEU A 56 -4.13 16.55 9.99
CA LEU A 56 -3.27 17.59 10.60
C LEU A 56 -2.88 18.68 9.59
N GLY A 57 -2.56 18.27 8.35
CA GLY A 57 -2.19 19.18 7.27
C GLY A 57 -3.30 20.14 6.87
N TYR A 58 -4.54 19.68 6.89
CA TYR A 58 -5.72 20.50 6.59
C TYR A 58 -5.85 21.70 7.54
N ASN A 59 -5.61 21.50 8.84
CA ASN A 59 -5.69 22.56 9.84
C ASN A 59 -4.47 23.50 9.82
N SER A 60 -3.28 22.95 9.60
CA SER A 60 -2.02 23.69 9.71
C SER A 60 -1.66 24.50 8.47
N LYS A 61 -2.14 24.11 7.27
CA LYS A 61 -1.75 24.64 5.95
C LYS A 61 -0.24 24.61 5.65
N ARG A 62 0.56 23.89 6.45
CA ARG A 62 2.01 23.79 6.26
C ARG A 62 2.36 22.75 5.22
N VAL A 63 3.17 23.13 4.24
CA VAL A 63 3.74 22.23 3.21
C VAL A 63 4.54 21.07 3.83
N LEU A 64 5.03 21.24 5.06
CA LEU A 64 5.71 20.19 5.81
C LEU A 64 4.94 18.87 5.80
N TRP A 65 3.61 18.91 5.97
CA TRP A 65 2.77 17.71 5.97
C TRP A 65 2.76 17.00 4.61
N ILE A 66 2.75 17.76 3.51
CA ILE A 66 2.84 17.22 2.15
C ILE A 66 4.20 16.58 1.90
N LYS A 67 5.29 17.15 2.44
CA LYS A 67 6.64 16.56 2.37
C LYS A 67 6.70 15.21 3.09
N ILE A 68 6.08 15.10 4.26
CA ILE A 68 6.02 13.83 5.01
C ILE A 68 5.21 12.79 4.23
N ILE A 69 4.04 13.18 3.69
CA ILE A 69 3.22 12.31 2.83
C ILE A 69 4.03 11.84 1.60
N PHE A 70 4.77 12.73 0.94
CA PHE A 70 5.62 12.38 -0.20
C PHE A 70 6.66 11.31 0.16
N ILE A 71 7.38 11.49 1.29
CA ILE A 71 8.39 10.52 1.76
C ILE A 71 7.73 9.18 2.05
N LEU A 72 6.58 9.19 2.72
CA LEU A 72 5.85 7.98 3.06
C LEU A 72 5.40 7.21 1.82
N PHE A 73 4.93 7.90 0.77
CA PHE A 73 4.57 7.24 -0.48
C PHE A 73 5.75 6.81 -1.33
N LEU A 74 6.95 7.38 -1.14
CA LEU A 74 8.18 6.82 -1.71
C LEU A 74 8.46 5.43 -1.12
N PHE A 75 8.29 5.25 0.19
CA PHE A 75 8.39 3.91 0.79
C PHE A 75 7.32 2.97 0.27
N SER A 76 6.07 3.44 0.14
CA SER A 76 4.98 2.65 -0.47
C SER A 76 5.30 2.23 -1.91
N LEU A 77 5.89 3.12 -2.71
CA LEU A 77 6.29 2.86 -4.08
C LEU A 77 7.38 1.79 -4.16
N ILE A 78 8.38 1.85 -3.27
CA ILE A 78 9.45 0.83 -3.20
C ILE A 78 8.85 -0.52 -2.78
N LEU A 79 8.00 -0.53 -1.74
CA LEU A 79 7.38 -1.75 -1.22
C LEU A 79 6.46 -2.42 -2.25
N SER A 80 5.69 -1.63 -2.99
CA SER A 80 4.82 -2.12 -4.07
C SER A 80 5.60 -2.60 -5.29
N SER A 81 6.69 -1.91 -5.66
CA SER A 81 7.61 -2.39 -6.70
C SER A 81 8.24 -3.73 -6.34
N TYR A 82 8.65 -3.90 -5.07
CA TYR A 82 9.15 -5.18 -4.57
C TYR A 82 8.09 -6.28 -4.64
N HIS A 83 6.86 -6.00 -4.19
CA HIS A 83 5.76 -6.96 -4.22
C HIS A 83 5.40 -7.38 -5.65
N VAL A 84 5.26 -6.44 -6.58
CA VAL A 84 5.05 -6.73 -8.01
C VAL A 84 6.21 -7.54 -8.58
N GLY A 85 7.44 -7.29 -8.14
CA GLY A 85 8.60 -8.10 -8.54
C GLY A 85 8.53 -9.54 -8.02
N ILE A 86 8.02 -9.77 -6.81
CA ILE A 86 7.75 -11.13 -6.29
C ILE A 86 6.68 -11.82 -7.14
N GLU A 87 5.55 -11.16 -7.40
CA GLU A 87 4.45 -11.70 -8.23
C GLU A 87 4.92 -12.10 -9.63
N ASN A 88 5.89 -11.37 -10.20
CA ASN A 88 6.48 -11.64 -11.51
C ASN A 88 7.70 -12.57 -11.48
N ASN A 89 8.00 -13.22 -10.35
CA ASN A 89 9.16 -14.11 -10.17
C ASN A 89 10.54 -13.44 -10.36
N ILE A 90 10.60 -12.11 -10.27
CA ILE A 90 11.86 -11.35 -10.37
C ILE A 90 12.64 -11.47 -9.06
N PHE A 91 11.93 -11.46 -7.93
CA PHE A 91 12.52 -11.58 -6.59
C PHE A 91 12.05 -12.84 -5.87
N GLN A 92 12.86 -13.26 -4.90
CA GLN A 92 12.44 -14.28 -3.95
C GLN A 92 11.34 -13.73 -3.04
N GLU A 93 10.42 -14.62 -2.68
CA GLU A 93 9.34 -14.31 -1.77
C GLU A 93 9.85 -13.86 -0.41
N PHE A 94 9.14 -12.90 0.18
CA PHE A 94 9.44 -12.41 1.52
C PHE A 94 9.33 -13.54 2.54
N SER A 95 10.32 -13.65 3.43
CA SER A 95 10.39 -14.73 4.42
C SER A 95 9.16 -14.81 5.32
N GLY A 96 8.55 -13.67 5.68
CA GLY A 96 7.31 -13.62 6.45
C GLY A 96 6.03 -13.84 5.65
N CYS A 97 6.11 -14.25 4.37
CA CYS A 97 4.98 -14.82 3.63
C CYS A 97 5.22 -16.29 3.27
N LYS A 98 6.41 -16.81 3.61
CA LYS A 98 6.82 -18.15 3.22
C LYS A 98 6.32 -19.10 4.29
N SER A 99 5.42 -20.02 3.90
CA SER A 99 5.07 -21.15 4.76
C SER A 99 6.36 -21.87 5.18
N ASN A 100 6.64 -21.87 6.50
CA ASN A 100 7.80 -22.52 7.08
C ASN A 100 7.70 -24.03 6.82
N ASN A 101 8.23 -24.50 5.68
CA ASN A 101 8.51 -25.91 5.43
C ASN A 101 9.74 -26.38 6.22
N LEU A 102 9.79 -26.04 7.52
CA LEU A 102 10.74 -26.66 8.45
C LEU A 102 10.33 -28.13 8.52
N SER A 103 11.15 -28.99 7.90
CA SER A 103 11.19 -30.45 8.04
C SER A 103 10.04 -31.00 8.88
N ILE A 104 8.88 -31.19 8.25
CA ILE A 104 7.71 -31.76 8.92
C ILE A 104 8.06 -33.22 9.23
N ILE A 105 8.44 -33.50 10.47
CA ILE A 105 8.82 -34.84 10.92
C ILE A 105 7.57 -35.59 11.44
N ASN A 106 6.55 -34.87 11.94
CA ASN A 106 5.36 -35.45 12.57
C ASN A 106 4.02 -34.95 12.00
N LYS A 107 3.02 -35.84 11.97
CA LYS A 107 1.63 -35.54 11.52
C LYS A 107 0.93 -34.46 12.37
N THR A 108 1.29 -34.32 13.64
CA THR A 108 0.74 -33.29 14.54
C THR A 108 1.27 -31.90 14.19
N GLU A 109 2.57 -31.78 13.89
CA GLU A 109 3.21 -30.54 13.42
C GLU A 109 2.72 -30.12 12.02
N LEU A 110 2.38 -31.10 11.16
CA LEU A 110 1.69 -30.83 9.89
C LEU A 110 0.30 -30.20 10.14
N LEU A 111 -0.46 -30.73 11.09
CA LEU A 111 -1.81 -30.23 11.39
C LEU A 111 -1.79 -28.83 12.03
N GLU A 112 -0.76 -28.53 12.83
CA GLU A 112 -0.56 -27.21 13.42
C GLU A 112 -0.02 -26.18 12.40
N SER A 113 0.91 -26.57 11.52
CA SER A 113 1.39 -25.68 10.45
C SER A 113 0.31 -25.35 9.42
N MET A 114 -0.68 -26.23 9.22
CA MET A 114 -1.87 -25.92 8.42
C MET A 114 -2.80 -24.88 9.06
N LYS A 115 -2.81 -24.74 10.40
CA LYS A 115 -3.60 -23.70 11.09
C LYS A 115 -2.96 -22.31 10.99
N PHE A 116 -1.63 -22.26 10.85
CA PHE A 116 -0.84 -21.03 10.67
C PHE A 116 -0.32 -20.91 9.23
N LYS A 117 -1.18 -21.16 8.24
CA LYS A 117 -0.80 -21.02 6.85
C LYS A 117 -0.69 -19.54 6.49
N GLU A 118 0.52 -19.00 6.54
CA GLU A 118 0.81 -17.70 5.95
C GLU A 118 0.50 -17.75 4.44
N ILE A 119 -0.33 -16.83 3.97
CA ILE A 119 -0.68 -16.69 2.56
C ILE A 119 0.54 -16.20 1.80
N SER A 120 0.86 -16.90 0.71
CA SER A 120 1.97 -16.54 -0.17
C SER A 120 1.77 -15.13 -0.75
N CYS A 121 2.86 -14.36 -0.78
CA CYS A 121 2.92 -13.04 -1.41
C CYS A 121 3.24 -13.13 -2.92
N LYS A 122 3.46 -14.33 -3.44
CA LYS A 122 3.75 -14.59 -4.84
C LYS A 122 2.49 -14.95 -5.64
N ASP A 123 1.55 -15.62 -5.00
CA ASP A 123 0.34 -16.09 -5.65
C ASP A 123 -0.69 -14.95 -5.75
N VAL A 124 -0.97 -14.51 -6.98
CA VAL A 124 -1.97 -13.47 -7.24
C VAL A 124 -3.36 -14.10 -7.21
N THR A 125 -4.04 -14.00 -6.07
CA THR A 125 -5.38 -14.58 -5.85
C THR A 125 -6.52 -13.71 -6.40
N PHE A 126 -6.31 -12.40 -6.48
CA PHE A 126 -7.31 -11.44 -6.96
C PHE A 126 -6.70 -10.45 -7.95
N LYS A 127 -7.44 -10.18 -9.04
CA LYS A 127 -7.09 -9.18 -10.05
C LYS A 127 -8.25 -8.23 -10.27
N PHE A 128 -7.96 -6.94 -10.32
CA PHE A 128 -8.91 -5.90 -10.67
C PHE A 128 -8.47 -5.26 -11.99
N LEU A 129 -9.35 -5.27 -13.00
CA LEU A 129 -9.02 -4.83 -14.37
C LEU A 129 -7.80 -5.55 -14.98
N GLY A 130 -7.59 -6.81 -14.61
CA GLY A 130 -6.44 -7.61 -15.06
C GLY A 130 -5.13 -7.32 -14.32
N LEU A 131 -5.10 -6.34 -13.42
CA LEU A 131 -3.93 -5.97 -12.61
C LEU A 131 -4.03 -6.58 -11.21
N SER A 132 -2.89 -6.94 -10.62
CA SER A 132 -2.82 -7.31 -9.21
C SER A 132 -3.06 -6.09 -8.32
N LEU A 133 -3.48 -6.34 -7.09
CA LEU A 133 -3.62 -5.27 -6.08
C LEU A 133 -2.28 -4.59 -5.79
N ALA A 134 -1.17 -5.33 -5.82
CA ALA A 134 0.16 -4.77 -5.68
C ALA A 134 0.50 -3.80 -6.83
N THR A 135 0.11 -4.13 -8.07
CA THR A 135 0.32 -3.26 -9.24
C THR A 135 -0.52 -1.98 -9.15
N ILE A 136 -1.77 -2.09 -8.70
CA ILE A 136 -2.63 -0.93 -8.46
C ILE A 136 -2.02 -0.04 -7.35
N ASN A 137 -1.50 -0.65 -6.30
CA ASN A 137 -0.82 0.07 -5.22
C ASN A 137 0.44 0.81 -5.72
N LEU A 138 1.20 0.19 -6.64
CA LEU A 138 2.36 0.81 -7.28
C LEU A 138 1.96 2.05 -8.08
N ILE A 139 0.97 1.93 -8.96
CA ILE A 139 0.50 3.03 -9.81
C ILE A 139 -0.03 4.18 -8.95
N THR A 140 -0.85 3.87 -7.94
CA THR A 140 -1.41 4.89 -7.04
C THR A 140 -0.32 5.56 -6.21
N SER A 141 0.65 4.81 -5.67
CA SER A 141 1.80 5.38 -4.94
C SER A 141 2.60 6.32 -5.83
N LEU A 142 2.82 5.97 -7.11
CA LEU A 142 3.52 6.81 -8.07
C LEU A 142 2.78 8.12 -8.35
N LEU A 143 1.46 8.05 -8.55
CA LEU A 143 0.61 9.24 -8.76
C LEU A 143 0.62 10.17 -7.54
N ILE A 144 0.62 9.62 -6.33
CA ILE A 144 0.66 10.41 -5.10
C ILE A 144 2.04 11.05 -4.91
N CYS A 145 3.13 10.34 -5.18
CA CYS A 145 4.48 10.90 -5.21
C CYS A 145 4.59 12.05 -6.22
N PHE A 146 4.07 11.87 -7.44
CA PHE A 146 4.12 12.89 -8.48
C PHE A 146 3.34 14.15 -8.09
N THR A 147 2.09 13.99 -7.64
CA THR A 147 1.23 15.12 -7.28
C THR A 147 1.75 15.88 -6.06
N SER A 148 2.20 15.19 -5.01
CA SER A 148 2.80 15.82 -3.84
C SER A 148 4.13 16.50 -4.16
N GLY A 149 5.00 15.87 -4.97
CA GLY A 149 6.25 16.46 -5.45
C GLY A 149 6.03 17.74 -6.26
N TYR A 150 5.01 17.76 -7.12
CA TYR A 150 4.62 18.95 -7.88
C TYR A 150 4.18 20.11 -6.98
N ILE A 151 3.35 19.85 -5.96
CA ILE A 151 2.93 20.88 -5.00
C ILE A 151 4.12 21.43 -4.21
N ILE A 152 5.02 20.56 -3.74
CA ILE A 152 6.22 20.97 -3.00
C ILE A 152 7.12 21.86 -3.87
N LYS A 153 7.25 21.56 -5.17
CA LYS A 153 8.04 22.37 -6.11
C LYS A 153 7.40 23.74 -6.34
N ASN A 154 6.09 23.81 -6.51
CA ASN A 154 5.39 25.07 -6.74
C ASN A 154 5.41 26.00 -5.52
N GLU A 155 5.36 25.45 -4.30
CA GLU A 155 5.52 26.23 -3.07
C GLU A 155 6.91 26.83 -2.91
N LYS A 156 7.98 26.16 -3.39
CA LYS A 156 9.34 26.71 -3.38
C LYS A 156 9.55 27.85 -4.38
N ASN A 157 8.72 27.93 -5.41
CA ASN A 157 8.82 28.93 -6.48
C ASN A 157 7.93 30.16 -6.25
N LYS A 158 7.20 30.21 -5.12
CA LYS A 158 6.43 31.37 -4.66
C LYS A 158 7.25 32.15 -3.64
#